data_AF-A0A9D4HJ91-F1
#
_entry.id   AF-A0A9D4HJ91-F1
#
_cell.length_a   1.000
_cell.length_b   1.000
_cell.length_c   1.000
_cell.angle_alpha   90.00
_cell.angle_beta   90.00
_cell.angle_gamma   90.00
#
_symmetry.space_group_name_H-M   'P 1'
#
loop_
_entity.id
_entity.type
_entity.pdbx_description
1 polymer ?
#
loop_
_entity_poly.entity_id
_entity_poly.type
_entity_poly.pdbx_seq_one_letter_code
_entity_poly.pdbx_strand_id
1 'polypeptide(L)' 'MELEGLQRPLHFLQEECSLQISHLVTDRHSSVKKYMREKQPDIVHWFDVWHVAKGN' A
#
# COMPACT_ATOMS: atom_id res chain seq x y z
N MET A 1 -6.95 2.32 -7.80
CA MET A 1 -7.37 1.71 -6.51
C MET A 1 -7.91 2.81 -5.60
N GLU A 2 -9.09 2.63 -5.00
CA GLU A 2 -9.61 3.55 -3.97
C GLU A 2 -8.89 3.32 -2.63
N LEU A 3 -8.76 4.36 -1.81
CA LEU A 3 -8.01 4.30 -0.55
C LEU A 3 -8.60 3.28 0.43
N GLU A 4 -9.93 3.23 0.53
CA GLU A 4 -10.62 2.33 1.45
C GLU A 4 -10.37 0.85 1.11
N GLY A 5 -10.24 0.53 -0.18
CA GLY A 5 -9.91 -0.82 -0.64
C GLY A 5 -8.52 -1.29 -0.20
N LEU A 6 -7.62 -0.38 0.16
CA LEU A 6 -6.33 -0.71 0.78
C LEU A 6 -6.45 -0.77 2.31
N GLN A 7 -7.12 0.19 2.93
CA GLN A 7 -7.16 0.33 4.39
C GLN A 7 -7.82 -0.86 5.08
N ARG A 8 -8.96 -1.33 4.57
CA ARG A 8 -9.70 -2.45 5.17
C ARG A 8 -8.88 -3.74 5.28
N PRO A 9 -8.29 -4.28 4.18
CA PRO A 9 -7.48 -5.49 4.28
C PRO A 9 -6.18 -5.25 5.07
N LEU A 10 -5.58 -4.06 4.99
CA LEU A 10 -4.37 -3.76 5.74
C LEU A 10 -4.61 -3.81 7.25
N HIS A 11 -5.71 -3.20 7.71
CA HIS A 11 -6.13 -3.26 9.11
C HIS A 11 -6.43 -4.70 9.57
N PHE A 12 -7.16 -5.48 8.76
CA PHE A 12 -7.43 -6.88 9.07
C PHE A 12 -6.14 -7.69 9.27
N LEU A 13 -5.15 -7.52 8.38
CA LEU A 13 -3.89 -8.24 8.46
C LEU A 13 -3.07 -7.81 9.69
N GLN A 14 -3.00 -6.51 9.97
CA GLN A 14 -2.20 -5.98 11.08
C GLN A 14 -2.84 -6.27 12.44
N GLU A 15 -4.12 -5.95 12.60
CA GLU A 15 -4.79 -5.97 13.90
C GLU A 15 -5.41 -7.33 14.21
N GLU A 16 -6.18 -7.89 13.26
CA GLU A 16 -6.92 -9.13 13.51
C GLU A 16 -6.03 -10.37 13.37
N CYS A 17 -5.08 -10.33 12.43
CA CYS A 17 -4.14 -11.43 12.20
C CYS A 17 -2.79 -11.23 12.90
N SER A 18 -2.53 -10.06 13.52
CA SER A 18 -1.25 -9.73 14.16
C SER A 18 -0.03 -9.91 13.24
N LEU A 19 -0.21 -9.67 11.93
CA LEU A 19 0.86 -9.82 10.94
C LEU A 19 1.63 -8.51 10.79
N GLN A 20 2.95 -8.61 10.97
CA GLN A 20 3.85 -7.50 10.66
C GLN A 20 4.18 -7.49 9.17
N ILE A 21 3.71 -6.46 8.48
CA ILE A 21 3.98 -6.26 7.05
C ILE A 21 5.23 -5.42 6.91
N SER A 22 6.29 -5.98 6.34
CA SER A 22 7.55 -5.25 6.10
C SER A 22 7.53 -4.47 4.79
N HIS A 23 6.88 -5.02 3.76
CA HIS A 23 6.87 -4.47 2.41
C HIS A 23 5.47 -4.55 1.81
N LEU A 24 5.07 -3.49 1.09
CA LEU A 24 3.82 -3.45 0.35
C LEU A 24 4.06 -2.86 -1.04
N VAL A 25 3.50 -3.49 -2.07
CA VAL A 25 3.56 -3.01 -3.45
C VAL A 25 2.16 -2.58 -3.90
N THR A 26 2.00 -1.36 -4.42
CA THR A 26 0.71 -0.87 -4.95
C THR A 26 0.86 -0.14 -6.27
N ASP A 27 -0.27 0.19 -6.91
CA ASP A 27 -0.31 1.15 -8.01
C ASP A 27 0.12 2.56 -7.57
N ARG A 28 0.46 3.42 -8.55
CA ARG A 28 0.84 4.83 -8.35
C ARG A 28 -0.35 5.77 -8.09
N HIS A 29 -1.29 5.36 -7.24
CA HIS A 29 -2.44 6.20 -6.89
C HIS A 29 -2.08 7.22 -5.78
N SER A 30 -2.42 8.49 -5.98
CA SER A 30 -1.93 9.60 -5.14
C SER A 30 -2.40 9.53 -3.68
N SER A 31 -3.64 9.11 -3.44
CA SER A 31 -4.20 8.99 -2.08
C SER A 31 -3.56 7.84 -1.30
N VAL A 32 -3.32 6.69 -1.95
CA VAL A 32 -2.59 5.54 -1.37
C VAL A 32 -1.16 5.94 -1.01
N LYS A 33 -0.44 6.60 -1.92
CA LYS A 33 0.92 7.11 -1.66
C LYS A 33 0.95 8.06 -0.45
N LYS A 34 -0.04 8.95 -0.32
CA LYS A 34 -0.16 9.85 0.83
C LYS A 34 -0.40 9.07 2.12
N TYR A 35 -1.36 8.14 2.10
CA TYR A 35 -1.72 7.34 3.25
C TYR A 35 -0.53 6.50 3.75
N MET A 36 0.15 5.77 2.87
CA MET A 36 1.31 4.96 3.27
C MET A 36 2.40 5.81 3.92
N ARG A 37 2.72 6.98 3.33
CA ARG A 37 3.72 7.89 3.89
C ARG A 37 3.32 8.45 5.27
N GLU A 38 2.05 8.79 5.47
CA GLU A 38 1.61 9.51 6.68
C GLU A 38 1.13 8.59 7.81
N LYS A 39 0.64 7.39 7.47
CA LYS A 39 -0.03 6.48 8.42
C LYS A 39 0.67 5.14 8.58
N GLN A 40 1.53 4.74 7.65
CA GLN A 40 2.22 3.45 7.66
C GLN A 40 3.72 3.64 7.35
N PRO A 41 4.45 4.50 8.08
CA PRO A 41 5.84 4.86 7.76
C PRO A 41 6.82 3.68 7.94
N ASP A 42 6.46 2.69 8.75
CA ASP A 42 7.30 1.52 9.03
C ASP A 42 7.24 0.47 7.91
N ILE A 43 6.27 0.57 7.01
CA ILE A 43 6.12 -0.33 5.86
C ILE A 43 6.87 0.27 4.67
N VAL A 44 7.80 -0.49 4.11
CA VAL A 44 8.47 -0.09 2.87
C VAL A 44 7.49 -0.18 1.72
N HIS A 45 7.06 0.99 1.22
CA HIS A 45 6.08 1.10 0.15
C HIS A 45 6.75 1.18 -1.23
N TRP A 46 6.51 0.17 -2.05
CA TRP A 46 6.95 0.09 -3.44
C TRP A 46 5.80 0.31 -4.42
N PHE A 47 6.15 0.70 -5.64
CA PHE A 47 5.20 0.77 -6.74
C PHE A 47 5.39 -0.40 -7.68
N ASP A 48 4.28 -0.91 -8.20
CA ASP A 48 4.33 -1.95 -9.23
C ASP A 48 5.03 -1.40 -10.50
N VAL A 49 6.17 -2.03 -10.82
CA VAL A 49 7.01 -1.68 -11.97
C VAL A 49 6.32 -1.96 -13.30
N TRP A 50 5.34 -2.86 -13.35
CA TRP A 50 4.57 -3.15 -14.56
C TRP A 50 3.87 -1.91 -15.12
N HIS A 51 3.40 -1.02 -14.24
CA HIS A 51 2.82 0.27 -14.63
C HIS A 51 3.85 1.28 -15.16
N VAL A 52 5.14 1.04 -14.96
CA VAL A 52 6.24 1.84 -15.55
C VAL A 52 6.69 1.20 -16.85
N ALA A 53 6.82 -0.12 -16.87
CA ALA A 53 7.32 -0.90 -18.00
C ALA A 53 6.35 -0.96 -19.19
N LYS A 54 5.04 -0.89 -18.95
CA LYS A 54 4.05 -0.88 -20.05
C LYS A 54 4.15 0.36 -20.95
N GLY A 55 4.80 1.44 -20.51
CA GLY A 55 4.71 2.73 -21.19
C GLY A 55 3.28 3.27 -21.12
N ASN A 56 3.14 4.58 -21.12
CA ASN A 56 1.88 5.17 -21.56
C ASN A 56 1.87 5.19 -23.09
#